data_AF-A0A9E4JL50-F1
#
_entry.id   AF-A0A9E4JL50-F1
#
_cell.length_a   1.000
_cell.length_b   1.000
_cell.length_c   1.000
_cell.angle_alpha   90.00
_cell.angle_beta   90.00
_cell.angle_gamma   90.00
#
_symmetry.space_group_name_H-M   'P 1'
#
loop_
_entity.id
_entity.type
_entity.pdbx_description
1 polymer ?
#
loop_
_entity_poly.entity_id
_entity_poly.type
_entity_poly.pdbx_seq_one_letter_code
_entity_poly.pdbx_strand_id
1 'polypeptide(L)' 'MRTRLGLLACALLSFLTGCLRVPPYLRETLARRDMTLGREAALRAGERHAQAYREGASGGGEVRSGGCGCN' A
#
# COMPACT_ATOMS: atom_id res chain seq x y z
N MET A 1 39.17 -3.30 24.63
CA MET A 1 38.81 -2.52 23.41
C MET A 1 38.33 -3.41 22.26
N ARG A 2 39.00 -4.52 21.94
CA ARG A 2 38.61 -5.44 20.84
C ARG A 2 37.19 -6.02 20.96
N THR A 3 36.75 -6.35 22.17
CA THR A 3 35.40 -6.86 22.45
C THR A 3 34.29 -5.82 22.25
N ARG A 4 34.54 -4.55 22.66
CA ARG A 4 33.61 -3.44 22.44
C ARG A 4 33.48 -3.08 20.95
N LEU A 5 34.59 -3.17 20.20
CA LEU A 5 34.58 -2.97 18.76
C LEU A 5 33.79 -4.07 18.02
N GLY A 6 33.91 -5.33 18.48
CA GLY A 6 33.12 -6.44 17.94
C GLY A 6 31.61 -6.27 18.16
N LEU A 7 31.19 -5.83 19.35
CA LEU A 7 29.78 -5.56 19.65
C LEU A 7 29.21 -4.43 18.80
N LEU A 8 29.96 -3.35 18.62
CA LEU A 8 29.57 -2.23 17.74
C LEU A 8 29.43 -2.67 16.28
N ALA A 9 30.36 -3.48 15.77
CA ALA A 9 30.28 -4.01 14.41
C ALA A 9 29.05 -4.90 14.21
N CYS A 10 28.71 -5.75 15.19
CA CYS A 10 27.55 -6.63 15.13
C CYS A 10 26.23 -5.83 15.12
N ALA A 11 26.12 -4.78 15.96
CA ALA A 11 24.97 -3.89 15.96
C ALA A 11 24.81 -3.11 14.64
N LEU A 12 25.91 -2.76 13.98
CA LEU A 12 25.86 -2.07 12.70
C LEU A 12 25.34 -2.98 11.58
N LEU A 13 25.71 -4.27 11.60
CA LEU A 13 25.30 -5.27 10.60
C LEU A 13 23.79 -5.56 10.64
N SER A 14 23.13 -5.47 11.80
CA SER A 14 21.67 -5.69 11.90
C SER A 14 20.82 -4.67 11.15
N PHE A 15 21.36 -3.49 10.82
CA PHE A 15 20.62 -2.50 10.02
C PHE A 15 20.53 -2.86 8.53
N LEU A 16 21.33 -3.83 8.05
CA LEU A 16 21.28 -4.28 6.66
C LEU A 16 20.15 -5.32 6.41
N THR A 17 19.49 -5.81 7.45
CA THR A 17 18.41 -6.80 7.34
C THR A 17 17.05 -6.11 7.52
N GLY A 18 16.27 -5.92 6.45
CA GLY A 18 14.95 -5.31 6.60
C GLY A 18 14.08 -5.23 5.35
N CYS A 19 14.68 -5.12 4.16
CA CYS A 19 13.93 -4.99 2.92
C CYS A 19 14.15 -6.19 1.99
N LEU A 20 13.24 -7.16 2.03
CA LEU A 20 13.19 -8.27 1.08
C LEU A 20 12.09 -8.05 0.04
N ARG A 21 12.42 -8.28 -1.23
CA ARG A 21 11.44 -8.28 -2.32
C ARG A 21 10.61 -9.56 -2.22
N VAL A 22 9.33 -9.42 -1.88
CA VAL A 22 8.39 -10.56 -1.81
C VAL A 22 7.98 -10.96 -3.23
N PRO A 23 8.22 -12.21 -3.66
CA PRO A 23 7.79 -12.68 -4.97
C PRO A 23 6.24 -12.69 -5.06
N PRO A 24 5.66 -12.44 -6.24
CA PRO A 24 4.21 -12.25 -6.38
C PRO A 24 3.35 -13.38 -5.81
N TYR A 25 3.78 -14.63 -5.98
CA TYR A 25 3.06 -15.83 -5.52
C TYR A 25 3.05 -16.00 -3.99
N LEU A 26 3.96 -15.35 -3.24
CA LEU A 26 3.93 -15.36 -1.77
C LEU A 26 3.08 -14.23 -1.19
N ARG A 27 2.60 -13.30 -2.01
CA ARG A 27 1.84 -12.15 -1.50
C ARG A 27 0.50 -12.56 -0.92
N GLU A 28 -0.12 -13.61 -1.45
CA GLU A 28 -1.37 -14.15 -0.91
C GLU A 28 -1.15 -14.69 0.52
N THR A 29 -0.11 -15.49 0.72
CA THR A 29 0.16 -16.18 1.99
C THR A 29 0.76 -15.24 3.05
N LEU A 30 1.55 -14.25 2.65
CA LEU A 30 2.14 -13.25 3.54
C LEU A 30 1.24 -12.02 3.75
N ALA A 31 0.11 -11.91 3.04
CA ALA A 31 -0.81 -10.80 3.21
C ALA A 31 -1.45 -10.84 4.60
N ARG A 32 -1.26 -9.77 5.35
CA ARG A 32 -1.99 -9.54 6.60
C ARG A 32 -3.41 -9.06 6.29
N ARG A 33 -4.32 -9.20 7.26
CA ARG A 33 -5.74 -8.77 7.10
C ARG A 33 -5.84 -7.29 6.71
N ASP A 34 -4.95 -6.43 7.20
CA ASP A 34 -4.90 -5.00 6.86
C ASP A 34 -4.54 -4.71 5.40
N MET A 35 -3.93 -5.66 4.69
CA MET A 35 -3.55 -5.53 3.29
C MET A 35 -4.68 -5.90 2.31
N THR A 36 -5.84 -6.35 2.81
CA THR A 36 -6.99 -6.66 1.96
C THR A 36 -7.59 -5.37 1.39
N LEU A 37 -7.53 -5.24 0.06
CA LEU A 37 -8.09 -4.09 -0.66
C LEU A 37 -9.59 -3.96 -0.41
N GLY A 38 -10.01 -2.73 -0.17
CA GLY A 38 -11.39 -2.42 0.15
C GLY A 38 -11.90 -3.07 1.44
N ARG A 39 -11.10 -3.57 2.38
CA ARG A 39 -11.71 -4.09 3.62
C ARG A 39 -12.45 -3.00 4.42
N GLU A 40 -11.87 -1.81 4.46
CA GLU A 40 -12.40 -0.66 5.21
C GLU A 40 -13.25 0.24 4.32
N ALA A 41 -14.52 0.46 4.69
CA ALA A 41 -15.44 1.30 3.92
C ALA A 41 -14.93 2.76 3.78
N ALA A 42 -14.28 3.28 4.83
CA ALA A 42 -13.70 4.63 4.80
C ALA A 42 -12.58 4.77 3.76
N LEU A 43 -11.74 3.74 3.59
CA LEU A 43 -10.68 3.75 2.58
C LEU A 43 -11.26 3.62 1.16
N ARG A 44 -12.30 2.80 0.97
CA ARG A 44 -13.00 2.68 -0.32
C ARG A 44 -13.57 4.01 -0.81
N ALA A 45 -14.05 4.87 0.08
CA ALA A 45 -14.61 6.17 -0.31
C ALA A 45 -13.56 7.08 -0.97
N GLY A 46 -12.32 7.07 -0.44
CA GLY A 46 -11.20 7.80 -1.03
C GLY A 46 -10.79 7.26 -2.40
N GLU A 47 -10.72 5.93 -2.55
CA GLU A 47 -10.44 5.28 -3.84
C GLU A 47 -11.49 5.64 -4.90
N ARG A 48 -12.78 5.56 -4.53
CA ARG A 48 -13.90 5.94 -5.40
C ARG A 48 -13.85 7.40 -5.78
N HIS A 49 -13.51 8.29 -4.85
CA HIS A 49 -13.35 9.71 -5.15
C HIS A 49 -12.19 9.96 -6.13
N ALA A 50 -11.03 9.33 -5.89
CA ALA A 50 -9.88 9.43 -6.79
C ALA A 50 -10.16 8.83 -8.17
N GLN A 51 -10.97 7.78 -8.25
CA GLN A 51 -11.45 7.21 -9.51
C GLN A 51 -12.40 8.18 -10.22
N ALA A 52 -13.44 8.66 -9.53
CA ALA A 52 -14.42 9.59 -10.10
C ALA A 52 -13.78 10.89 -10.61
N TYR A 53 -12.76 11.41 -9.91
CA TYR A 53 -12.00 12.57 -10.38
C TYR A 53 -11.22 12.28 -11.67
N ARG A 54 -10.55 11.13 -11.76
CA ARG A 54 -9.74 10.74 -12.94
C ARG A 54 -10.59 10.34 -14.13
N GLU A 55 -11.71 9.70 -13.87
CA GLU A 55 -12.56 9.03 -14.83
C GLU A 55 -13.86 9.79 -15.09
N GLY A 56 -13.94 11.08 -14.74
CA GLY A 56 -15.17 11.91 -14.79
C GLY A 56 -15.94 11.96 -16.13
N ALA A 57 -15.45 11.29 -17.18
CA ALA A 57 -16.11 11.09 -18.47
C ALA A 57 -16.68 9.67 -18.70
N SER A 58 -16.30 8.62 -17.94
CA SER A 58 -16.69 7.22 -18.21
C SER A 58 -17.86 6.68 -17.38
N GLY A 59 -18.52 7.52 -16.58
CA GLY A 59 -19.89 7.26 -16.09
C GLY A 59 -20.10 6.04 -15.18
N GLY A 60 -19.08 5.54 -14.49
CA GLY A 60 -19.12 4.24 -13.79
C GLY A 60 -19.41 4.23 -12.27
N GLY A 61 -20.02 5.25 -11.67
CA GLY A 61 -20.23 5.31 -10.20
C GLY A 61 -21.33 6.26 -9.71
N GLU A 62 -21.48 6.41 -8.39
CA GLU A 62 -22.42 7.38 -7.76
C GLU A 62 -21.98 8.82 -8.10
N VAL A 63 -22.58 9.38 -9.16
CA VAL A 63 -22.21 10.67 -9.73
C VAL A 63 -22.64 11.81 -8.81
N ARG A 64 -21.68 12.46 -8.14
CA ARG A 64 -21.88 13.79 -7.52
C ARG A 64 -20.73 14.77 -7.75
N SER A 65 -19.70 14.38 -8.51
CA SER A 65 -18.54 15.23 -8.80
C SER A 65 -18.39 15.49 -10.30
N GLY A 66 -18.74 16.72 -10.72
CA GLY A 66 -18.05 17.54 -11.72
C GLY A 66 -17.82 17.04 -13.16
N GLY A 67 -18.22 15.83 -13.54
CA GLY A 67 -18.19 15.37 -14.94
C GLY A 67 -19.38 15.91 -15.73
N CYS A 68 -19.25 16.01 -17.07
CA CYS A 68 -20.32 16.41 -17.99
C CYS A 68 -21.58 15.51 -17.91
N GLY A 69 -21.53 14.41 -17.15
CA GLY A 69 -22.71 13.61 -16.81
C GLY A 69 -23.33 12.86 -17.99
N CYS A 70 -22.65 12.79 -19.14
CA CYS A 70 -23.12 12.02 -20.28
C CYS A 70 -22.99 10.52 -19.99
N ASN A 71 -24.09 9.92 -19.53
CA ASN A 71 -24.48 8.55 -19.86
C ASN A 71 -25.80 8.63 -20.64
#